data_AF-A0A955P4V4-F1
#
_entry.id   AF-A0A955P4V4-F1
#
_cell.length_a   1.000
_cell.length_b   1.000
_cell.length_c   1.000
_cell.angle_alpha   90.00
_cell.angle_beta   90.00
_cell.angle_gamma   90.00
#
_symmetry.space_group_name_H-M   'P 1'
#
loop_
_entity.id
_entity.type
_entity.pdbx_description
1 polymer ?
#
loop_
_entity_poly.entity_id
_entity_poly.type
_entity_poly.pdbx_seq_one_letter_code
_entity_poly.pdbx_strand_id
1 'polypeptide(L)' 'QEHIPGSFSVPLEEGNFEKKMENLVETKSEPVVVYCANSQSEASPKAAAILEEAGFEAVYDYEGGLESWKNAKYQG' A
#
# COMPACT_ATOMS: atom_id res chain seq x y z
N GLN A 1 -13.57 -9.12 5.96
CA GLN A 1 -12.59 -8.33 5.20
C GLN A 1 -11.45 -9.26 4.85
N GLU A 2 -11.11 -9.36 3.56
CA GLU A 2 -9.93 -10.10 3.10
C GLU A 2 -8.83 -9.09 2.77
N HIS A 3 -7.59 -9.46 3.03
CA HIS A 3 -6.41 -8.66 2.74
C HIS A 3 -5.26 -9.62 2.39
N ILE A 4 -4.21 -9.10 1.76
CA ILE A 4 -3.01 -9.90 1.48
C ILE A 4 -2.41 -10.32 2.84
N PRO A 5 -2.12 -11.62 3.08
CA PRO A 5 -1.50 -12.07 4.32
C PRO A 5 -0.18 -11.34 4.59
N GLY A 6 -0.01 -10.85 5.82
CA GLY A 6 1.14 -10.03 6.19
C GLY A 6 1.05 -8.55 5.83
N SER A 7 -0.02 -8.10 5.16
CA SER A 7 -0.22 -6.67 4.90
C SER A 7 -0.81 -5.94 6.11
N PHE A 8 -0.43 -4.68 6.28
CA PHE A 8 -1.05 -3.76 7.23
C PHE A 8 -2.15 -2.93 6.57
N SER A 9 -3.27 -2.75 7.27
CA SER A 9 -4.34 -1.85 6.83
C SER A 9 -4.10 -0.46 7.41
N VAL A 10 -3.77 0.50 6.55
CA VAL A 10 -3.50 1.89 6.93
C VAL A 10 -4.47 2.82 6.18
N PRO A 11 -5.50 3.38 6.84
CA PRO A 11 -6.45 4.29 6.19
C PRO A 11 -5.81 5.64 5.86
N LEU A 12 -6.06 6.14 4.65
CA LEU A 12 -5.58 7.47 4.23
C LEU A 12 -6.31 8.63 4.92
N GLU A 13 -7.58 8.43 5.26
CA GLU A 13 -8.50 9.48 5.72
C GLU A 13 -8.26 9.93 7.17
N GLU A 14 -7.41 9.23 7.94
CA GLU A 14 -7.21 9.52 9.37
C GLU A 14 -6.21 10.65 9.65
N GLY A 15 -5.71 11.34 8.62
CA GLY A 15 -4.82 12.51 8.75
C GLY A 15 -3.46 12.22 9.39
N ASN A 16 -3.14 10.94 9.64
CA ASN A 16 -1.91 10.48 10.30
C ASN A 16 -1.22 9.35 9.52
N PHE A 17 -1.55 9.19 8.23
CA PHE A 17 -1.06 8.11 7.37
C PHE A 17 0.47 8.05 7.32
N GLU A 18 1.14 9.17 7.04
CA GLU A 18 2.61 9.26 7.02
C GLU A 18 3.22 8.79 8.34
N LYS A 19 2.74 9.35 9.46
CA LYS A 19 3.21 8.99 10.79
C LYS A 19 2.98 7.51 11.12
N LYS A 20 1.87 6.91 10.66
CA LYS A 20 1.64 5.47 10.82
C LYS A 20 2.67 4.66 10.03
N MET A 21 2.98 5.08 8.81
CA MET A 21 3.98 4.41 7.97
C MET A 21 5.38 4.51 8.59
N GLU A 22 5.77 5.67 9.14
CA GLU A 22 7.03 5.82 9.88
C GLU A 22 7.15 4.92 11.12
N ASN A 23 6.04 4.46 11.70
CA ASN A 23 6.06 3.49 12.80
C ASN A 23 6.05 2.04 12.34
N LEU A 24 5.73 1.79 11.07
CA LEU A 24 5.68 0.44 10.48
C LEU A 24 6.99 0.04 9.81
N VAL A 25 7.78 1.01 9.37
CA VAL A 25 9.10 0.80 8.76
C VAL A 25 10.20 1.20 9.73
N GLU A 26 11.34 0.54 9.67
CA GLU A 26 12.54 0.93 10.40
C GLU A 26 13.23 2.12 9.72
N THR A 27 13.18 2.18 8.38
CA THR A 27 13.78 3.28 7.60
C THR A 27 12.95 3.64 6.36
N LYS A 28 13.05 4.89 5.88
CA LYS A 28 12.38 5.37 4.65
C LYS A 28 12.95 4.75 3.36
N SER A 29 14.08 4.06 3.44
CA SER A 29 14.68 3.31 2.32
C SER A 29 14.09 1.91 2.16
N GLU A 30 13.29 1.44 3.12
CA GLU A 30 12.64 0.14 3.00
C GLU A 30 11.59 0.15 1.87
N PRO A 31 11.55 -0.90 1.04
CA PRO A 31 10.54 -1.02 0.00
C PRO A 31 9.13 -1.10 0.59
N VAL A 32 8.27 -0.18 0.17
CA VAL A 32 6.85 -0.16 0.53
C VAL A 32 6.00 -0.46 -0.70
N VAL A 33 5.13 -1.47 -0.58
CA VAL A 33 4.13 -1.77 -1.60
C VAL A 33 2.75 -1.36 -1.08
N VAL A 34 2.09 -0.45 -1.78
CA VAL A 34 0.73 -0.03 -1.49
C VAL A 34 -0.24 -0.71 -2.45
N TYR A 35 -1.41 -1.09 -1.95
CA TYR A 35 -2.46 -1.72 -2.76
C TYR A 35 -3.85 -1.41 -2.17
N CYS A 36 -4.88 -1.53 -2.99
CA CYS A 36 -6.26 -1.38 -2.58
C CYS A 36 -7.09 -2.55 -3.15
N ALA A 37 -8.41 -2.42 -3.21
CA ALA A 37 -9.29 -3.49 -3.66
C ALA A 37 -9.00 -3.92 -5.10
N ASN A 38 -8.80 -2.96 -6.02
CA ASN A 38 -8.60 -3.17 -7.45
C ASN A 38 -7.98 -1.93 -8.11
N SER A 39 -7.72 -2.00 -9.41
CA SER A 39 -7.12 -0.94 -10.24
C SER A 39 -7.98 0.30 -10.43
N GLN A 40 -9.27 0.26 -10.08
CA GLN A 40 -10.14 1.44 -10.14
C GLN A 40 -10.04 2.30 -8.89
N SER A 41 -9.31 1.84 -7.86
CA SER A 41 -9.16 2.58 -6.62
C SER A 41 -8.05 3.63 -6.73
N GLU A 42 -8.41 4.88 -6.48
CA GLU A 42 -7.43 5.97 -6.39
C GLU A 42 -6.68 6.00 -5.05
N ALA A 43 -7.04 5.13 -4.09
CA ALA A 43 -6.42 5.15 -2.76
C ALA A 43 -4.93 4.78 -2.83
N SER A 44 -4.58 3.72 -3.55
CA SER A 44 -3.18 3.27 -3.68
C SER A 44 -2.26 4.30 -4.35
N PRO A 45 -2.62 4.92 -5.49
CA PRO A 45 -1.79 5.96 -6.07
C PRO A 45 -1.68 7.21 -5.19
N LYS A 46 -2.75 7.59 -4.46
CA LYS A 46 -2.68 8.68 -3.47
C LYS A 46 -1.76 8.34 -2.30
N ALA A 47 -1.82 7.11 -1.80
CA ALA A 47 -0.93 6.62 -0.74
C ALA A 47 0.54 6.65 -1.19
N ALA A 48 0.80 6.20 -2.42
CA ALA A 48 2.13 6.19 -3.00
C ALA A 48 2.71 7.62 -3.06
N ALA A 49 1.96 8.56 -3.63
CA ALA A 49 2.36 9.96 -3.74
C ALA A 49 2.69 10.58 -2.37
N ILE A 50 1.85 10.35 -1.36
CA ILE A 50 2.11 10.87 0.00
C ILE A 50 3.41 10.33 0.59
N LEU A 51 3.74 9.05 0.36
CA LEU A 51 4.97 8.46 0.87
C LEU A 51 6.21 8.97 0.13
N GLU A 52 6.12 9.12 -1.18
CA GLU A 52 7.19 9.73 -1.98
C GLU A 52 7.45 11.17 -1.53
N GLU A 53 6.39 11.98 -1.33
CA GLU A 53 6.51 13.35 -0.80
C GLU A 53 7.08 13.38 0.63
N ALA A 54 6.78 12.36 1.44
CA ALA A 54 7.34 12.17 2.77
C ALA A 54 8.81 11.68 2.78
N GLY A 55 9.39 11.41 1.60
CA GLY A 55 10.79 11.00 1.44
C GLY A 55 11.04 9.50 1.53
N PHE A 56 10.03 8.67 1.33
CA PHE A 56 10.23 7.24 1.12
C PHE A 56 10.87 7.00 -0.25
N GLU A 57 11.94 6.19 -0.28
CA GLU A 57 12.80 6.08 -1.46
C GLU A 57 12.32 4.99 -2.44
N ALA A 58 11.57 4.01 -1.95
CA ALA A 58 11.17 2.84 -2.70
C ALA A 58 9.69 2.53 -2.47
N VAL A 59 8.81 3.28 -3.14
CA VAL A 59 7.35 3.12 -3.06
C VAL A 59 6.82 2.52 -4.35
N TYR A 60 6.00 1.47 -4.24
CA TYR A 60 5.44 0.75 -5.38
C TYR A 60 3.92 0.64 -5.25
N ASP A 61 3.21 1.04 -6.29
CA ASP A 61 1.78 0.80 -6.42
C ASP A 61 1.52 -0.57 -7.06
N TYR A 62 0.77 -1.42 -6.36
CA TYR A 62 0.28 -2.67 -6.92
C TYR A 62 -1.11 -2.46 -7.52
N GLU A 63 -1.15 -1.92 -8.74
CA GLU A 63 -2.37 -1.53 -9.47
C GLU A 63 -3.44 -2.63 -9.48
N GLY A 64 -3.04 -3.91 -9.62
CA GLY A 64 -3.98 -5.03 -9.65
C GLY A 64 -4.77 -5.23 -8.35
N GLY A 65 -4.27 -4.69 -7.24
CA GLY A 65 -4.92 -4.74 -5.94
C GLY A 65 -5.17 -6.16 -5.41
N LEU A 66 -6.05 -6.23 -4.42
CA LEU A 66 -6.46 -7.51 -3.80
C LEU A 66 -7.10 -8.46 -4.82
N GLU A 67 -7.84 -7.92 -5.81
CA GLU A 67 -8.47 -8.72 -6.86
C GLU A 67 -7.44 -9.49 -7.70
N SER A 68 -6.40 -8.81 -8.19
CA SER A 68 -5.33 -9.47 -8.96
C SER A 68 -4.56 -10.48 -8.12
N TRP A 69 -4.28 -10.16 -6.85
CA TRP A 69 -3.61 -11.08 -5.94
C TRP A 69 -4.42 -12.38 -5.72
N LYS A 70 -5.75 -12.25 -5.58
CA LYS A 70 -6.64 -13.41 -5.49
C LYS A 70 -6.66 -14.20 -6.79
N ASN A 71 -6.79 -13.55 -7.94
CA ASN A 71 -6.80 -14.22 -9.23
C ASN A 71 -5.49 -15.01 -9.47
N ALA A 72 -4.35 -14.47 -9.08
CA ALA A 72 -3.06 -15.16 -9.16
C ALA A 72 -3.00 -16.41 -8.25
N LYS A 73 -3.62 -16.37 -7.06
CA LYS A 73 -3.74 -17.53 -6.16
C LYS A 73 -4.58 -18.67 -6.75
N TYR A 74 -5.59 -18.37 -7.56
CA TYR A 74 -6.45 -19.39 -8.18
C TYR A 74 -5.90 -19.99 -9.47
N GLN A 75 -4.79 -19.47 -10.00
CA GLN A 75 -4.08 -20.01 -11.16
C GLN A 75 -2.90 -20.93 -10.79
N GLY A 76 -2.75 -21.26 -9.50
CA GLY A 76 -1.70 -22.15 -8.98
C GLY A 76 -2.21 -23.51 -8.55
#